data_AF-A0A9E9C667-F1
#
_entry.id   AF-A0A9E9C667-F1
#
_cell.length_a   1.000
_cell.length_b   1.000
_cell.length_c   1.000
_cell.angle_alpha   90.00
_cell.angle_beta   90.00
_cell.angle_gamma   90.00
#
_symmetry.space_group_name_H-M   'P 1'
#
loop_
_entity.id
_entity.type
_entity.pdbx_description
1 polymer ?
#
loop_
_entity_poly.entity_id
_entity_poly.type
_entity_poly.pdbx_seq_one_letter_code
_entity_poly.pdbx_strand_id
1 'polypeptide(L)'
;MADQMEARELMRAAYENRYTWDKNFPGYTADVTFKRGQQTNTGKVRVNPNLSVEVLDVADEQVKQEILGQLQEIAIHRVRRSFDETHGKNTFSLGKTDETGAVEILVGGKSEGDRYKVRNNEVCMVHRHIHGVVVTINTFSSHDTGEGYLSHRYDSIYHDPKTGEQKAPQSDFEDNYQKVGDYFILTQRIICSGEEDEETTDFSFSNIKLLQPAVVS
;
A
#
# COMPACT_ATOMS: atom_id res chain seq x y z
N MET A 1 -8.32 24.37 -19.12
CA MET A 1 -7.06 24.76 -18.44
C MET A 1 -7.25 24.93 -16.94
N ALA A 2 -8.26 25.68 -16.46
CA ALA A 2 -8.55 25.79 -15.02
C ALA A 2 -8.87 24.43 -14.36
N ASP A 3 -9.82 23.67 -14.90
CA ASP A 3 -10.21 22.35 -14.36
C ASP A 3 -9.09 21.31 -14.39
N GLN A 4 -8.17 21.41 -15.36
CA GLN A 4 -6.98 20.55 -15.43
C GLN A 4 -5.96 20.90 -14.35
N MET A 5 -5.78 22.20 -14.08
CA MET A 5 -4.93 22.66 -12.99
C MET A 5 -5.53 22.24 -11.65
N GLU A 6 -6.85 22.34 -11.49
CA GLU A 6 -7.57 21.87 -10.30
C GLU A 6 -7.43 20.35 -10.10
N ALA A 7 -7.71 19.53 -11.11
CA ALA A 7 -7.59 18.06 -11.02
C ALA A 7 -6.18 17.62 -10.64
N ARG A 8 -5.18 18.28 -11.22
CA ARG A 8 -3.77 18.00 -10.95
C ARG A 8 -3.40 18.35 -9.52
N GLU A 9 -3.82 19.50 -9.01
CA GLU A 9 -3.51 19.91 -7.64
C GLU A 9 -4.28 19.08 -6.59
N LEU A 10 -5.53 18.69 -6.87
CA LEU A 10 -6.27 17.73 -6.03
C LEU A 10 -5.53 16.39 -5.94
N MET A 11 -5.09 15.84 -7.07
CA MET A 11 -4.35 14.60 -7.09
C MET A 11 -2.96 14.74 -6.43
N ARG A 12 -2.27 15.87 -6.65
CA ARG A 12 -0.99 16.16 -6.00
C ARG A 12 -1.13 16.18 -4.49
N ALA A 13 -2.08 16.97 -3.97
CA ALA A 13 -2.30 17.11 -2.55
C ALA A 13 -2.61 15.74 -1.90
N ALA A 14 -3.48 14.95 -2.51
CA ALA A 14 -3.79 13.61 -2.02
C ALA A 14 -2.60 12.64 -2.08
N TYR A 15 -1.83 12.67 -3.18
CA TYR A 15 -0.65 11.81 -3.35
C TYR A 15 0.46 12.13 -2.35
N GLU A 16 0.71 13.42 -2.13
CA GLU A 16 1.77 13.92 -1.24
C GLU A 16 1.37 13.81 0.25
N ASN A 17 0.08 13.68 0.56
CA ASN A 17 -0.44 13.40 1.91
C ASN A 17 -0.27 11.93 2.34
N ARG A 18 0.25 11.04 1.49
CA ARG A 18 0.54 9.65 1.89
C ARG A 18 1.71 9.63 2.86
N TYR A 19 1.54 8.93 3.99
CA TYR A 19 2.64 8.73 4.92
C TYR A 19 3.75 7.90 4.27
N THR A 20 5.00 8.37 4.33
CA THR A 20 6.16 7.67 3.77
C THR A 20 7.29 7.68 4.78
N TRP A 21 8.23 6.74 4.64
CA TRP A 21 9.46 6.80 5.42
C TRP A 21 10.42 7.78 4.76
N ASP A 22 11.01 8.66 5.58
CA ASP A 22 11.94 9.66 5.09
C ASP A 22 13.33 9.06 4.79
N LYS A 23 14.26 9.91 4.33
CA LYS A 23 15.63 9.50 4.01
C LYS A 23 16.46 9.07 5.23
N ASN A 24 16.00 9.36 6.44
CA ASN A 24 16.66 9.02 7.70
C ASN A 24 16.13 7.73 8.31
N PHE A 25 15.14 7.10 7.66
CA PHE A 25 14.58 5.84 8.11
C PHE A 25 15.68 4.80 8.30
N PRO A 26 15.91 4.33 9.54
CA PRO A 26 17.03 3.45 9.82
C PRO A 26 16.75 2.01 9.41
N GLY A 27 15.52 1.67 9.05
CA GLY A 27 15.06 0.29 8.98
C GLY A 27 14.64 -0.25 10.35
N TYR A 28 14.13 -1.48 10.38
CA TYR A 28 13.73 -2.16 11.61
C TYR A 28 13.90 -3.67 11.51
N THR A 29 13.90 -4.32 12.67
CA THR A 29 13.69 -5.76 12.82
C THR A 29 12.40 -6.03 13.57
N ALA A 30 11.77 -7.16 13.29
CA ALA A 30 10.62 -7.66 14.05
C ALA A 30 10.63 -9.19 14.08
N ASP A 31 9.92 -9.76 15.05
CA ASP A 31 9.48 -11.14 14.97
C ASP A 31 8.19 -11.20 14.15
N VAL A 32 8.06 -12.17 13.25
CA VAL A 32 6.85 -12.38 12.44
C VAL A 32 6.13 -13.64 12.88
N THR A 33 4.80 -13.58 12.94
CA THR A 33 3.92 -14.73 13.07
C THR A 33 2.96 -14.73 11.89
N PHE A 34 3.00 -15.80 11.11
CA PHE A 34 2.08 -16.07 10.01
C PHE A 34 1.03 -17.06 10.48
N LYS A 35 -0.25 -16.79 10.21
CA LYS A 35 -1.35 -17.74 10.44
C LYS A 35 -2.26 -17.84 9.23
N ARG A 36 -2.64 -19.07 8.90
CA ARG A 36 -3.63 -19.39 7.86
C ARG A 36 -4.33 -20.70 8.26
N GLY A 37 -5.62 -20.62 8.59
CA GLY A 37 -6.36 -21.74 9.17
C GLY A 37 -5.69 -22.30 10.43
N GLN A 38 -5.31 -23.58 10.39
CA GLN A 38 -4.58 -24.25 11.49
C GLN A 38 -3.05 -24.09 11.38
N GLN A 39 -2.54 -23.57 10.26
CA GLN A 39 -1.11 -23.38 10.05
C GLN A 39 -0.64 -22.14 10.82
N THR A 40 0.42 -22.29 11.61
CA THR A 40 1.12 -21.18 12.26
C THR A 40 2.62 -21.34 12.06
N ASN A 41 3.26 -20.28 11.55
CA ASN A 41 4.70 -20.21 11.38
C ASN A 41 5.24 -18.95 12.06
N THR A 42 6.48 -19.03 12.53
CA THR A 42 7.16 -17.89 13.15
C THR A 42 8.53 -17.71 12.51
N GLY A 43 9.08 -16.52 12.63
CA GLY A 43 10.42 -16.20 12.16
C GLY A 43 10.82 -14.78 12.52
N LYS A 44 11.83 -14.27 11.84
CA LYS A 44 12.33 -12.90 11.99
C LYS A 44 12.32 -12.19 10.67
N VAL A 45 12.07 -10.88 10.72
CA VAL A 45 12.08 -10.03 9.54
C VAL A 45 12.96 -8.82 9.77
N ARG A 46 13.51 -8.30 8.68
CA ARG A 46 14.30 -7.07 8.68
C ARG A 46 13.93 -6.24 7.45
N VAL A 47 13.71 -4.96 7.66
CA VAL A 47 13.68 -3.95 6.61
C VAL A 47 14.91 -3.09 6.80
N ASN A 48 15.78 -3.02 5.79
CA ASN A 48 17.01 -2.26 5.83
C ASN A 48 16.77 -0.77 5.54
N PRO A 49 17.73 0.13 5.86
CA PRO A 49 17.61 1.55 5.53
C PRO A 49 17.37 1.84 4.04
N ASN A 50 17.91 0.97 3.16
CA ASN A 50 17.71 1.05 1.70
C ASN A 50 16.40 0.39 1.23
N LEU A 51 15.53 -0.01 2.16
CA LEU A 51 14.24 -0.66 1.93
C LEU A 51 14.33 -2.08 1.34
N SER A 52 15.52 -2.70 1.30
CA SER A 52 15.61 -4.15 1.06
C SER A 52 15.08 -4.90 2.27
N VAL A 53 14.49 -6.06 2.02
CA VAL A 53 13.83 -6.86 3.06
C VAL A 53 14.44 -8.26 3.17
N GLU A 54 14.45 -8.80 4.38
CA GLU A 54 14.97 -10.13 4.69
C GLU A 54 13.97 -10.88 5.57
N VAL A 55 13.81 -12.18 5.30
CA VAL A 55 13.02 -13.11 6.12
C VAL A 55 13.94 -14.24 6.57
N LEU A 56 14.03 -14.42 7.88
CA LEU A 56 14.93 -15.34 8.55
C LEU A 56 14.12 -16.30 9.44
N ASP A 57 14.68 -17.46 9.72
CA ASP A 57 14.14 -18.41 10.69
C ASP A 57 12.70 -18.91 10.43
N VAL A 58 12.25 -18.91 9.17
CA VAL A 58 10.98 -19.52 8.73
C VAL A 58 11.30 -20.85 8.04
N ALA A 59 10.77 -21.95 8.60
CA ALA A 59 11.08 -23.32 8.12
C ALA A 59 10.37 -23.67 6.80
N ASP A 60 9.12 -23.21 6.64
CA ASP A 60 8.33 -23.42 5.43
C ASP A 60 8.73 -22.38 4.37
N GLU A 61 9.36 -22.84 3.28
CA GLU A 61 9.87 -21.96 2.23
C GLU A 61 8.73 -21.25 1.48
N GLN A 62 7.55 -21.86 1.33
CA GLN A 62 6.41 -21.18 0.71
C GLN A 62 5.93 -20.02 1.58
N VAL A 63 5.75 -20.26 2.88
CA VAL A 63 5.37 -19.22 3.85
C VAL A 63 6.42 -18.11 3.92
N LYS A 64 7.71 -18.46 3.84
CA LYS A 64 8.80 -17.49 3.78
C LYS A 64 8.69 -16.58 2.57
N GLN A 65 8.38 -17.10 1.38
CA GLN A 65 8.18 -16.29 0.17
C GLN A 65 6.95 -15.39 0.29
N GLU A 66 5.89 -15.84 0.95
CA GLU A 66 4.70 -15.01 1.19
C GLU A 66 4.99 -13.85 2.15
N ILE A 67 5.65 -14.11 3.29
CA ILE A 67 6.09 -13.06 4.21
C ILE A 67 7.03 -12.08 3.49
N LEU A 68 7.95 -12.59 2.66
CA LEU A 68 8.85 -11.77 1.88
C LEU A 68 8.09 -10.84 0.93
N GLY A 69 7.09 -11.36 0.21
CA GLY A 69 6.22 -10.57 -0.67
C GLY A 69 5.49 -9.46 0.09
N GLN A 70 4.91 -9.76 1.25
CA GLN A 70 4.24 -8.76 2.09
C GLN A 70 5.20 -7.66 2.57
N LEU A 71 6.42 -8.02 3.00
CA LEU A 71 7.43 -7.02 3.37
C LEU A 71 7.84 -6.14 2.20
N GLN A 72 8.00 -6.71 1.00
CA GLN A 72 8.31 -5.95 -0.21
C GLN A 72 7.20 -4.95 -0.54
N GLU A 73 5.94 -5.37 -0.45
CA GLU A 73 4.78 -4.49 -0.64
C GLU A 73 4.74 -3.38 0.42
N ILE A 74 4.96 -3.70 1.70
CA ILE A 74 5.02 -2.69 2.75
C ILE A 74 6.12 -1.68 2.45
N ALA A 75 7.34 -2.15 2.17
CA ALA A 75 8.50 -1.30 1.95
C ALA A 75 8.33 -0.40 0.71
N ILE A 76 7.83 -0.93 -0.42
CA ILE A 76 7.71 -0.15 -1.67
C ILE A 76 6.68 0.97 -1.54
N HIS A 77 5.61 0.79 -0.76
CA HIS A 77 4.60 1.82 -0.55
C HIS A 77 5.09 2.94 0.37
N ARG A 78 6.11 2.68 1.20
CA ARG A 78 6.73 3.70 2.06
C ARG A 78 7.85 4.49 1.38
N VAL A 79 8.23 4.14 0.15
CA VAL A 79 9.21 4.90 -0.64
C VAL A 79 8.67 6.31 -0.91
N ARG A 80 9.39 7.33 -0.45
CA ARG A 80 9.09 8.72 -0.80
C ARG A 80 9.54 9.01 -2.22
N ARG A 81 8.59 9.35 -3.08
CA ARG A 81 8.80 9.94 -4.42
C ARG A 81 7.97 11.20 -4.51
N SER A 82 8.49 12.24 -5.14
CA SER A 82 7.70 13.43 -5.42
C SER A 82 6.58 13.11 -6.42
N PHE A 83 5.53 13.93 -6.40
CA PHE A 83 4.47 13.84 -7.38
C PHE A 83 5.01 13.96 -8.81
N ASP A 84 5.91 14.91 -9.05
CA ASP A 84 6.44 15.18 -10.40
C ASP A 84 7.34 14.06 -10.93
N GLU A 85 8.09 13.36 -10.06
CA GLU A 85 8.85 12.16 -10.45
C GLU A 85 7.93 11.01 -10.90
N THR A 86 6.79 10.84 -10.22
CA THR A 86 5.87 9.73 -10.48
C THR A 86 4.88 10.04 -11.60
N HIS A 87 4.39 11.28 -11.64
CA HIS A 87 3.24 11.71 -12.41
C HIS A 87 3.51 12.90 -13.35
N GLY A 88 4.74 13.43 -13.42
CA GLY A 88 5.05 14.61 -14.24
C GLY A 88 4.87 14.42 -15.75
N LYS A 89 4.74 13.17 -16.22
CA LYS A 89 4.43 12.82 -17.62
C LYS A 89 2.95 12.52 -17.87
N ASN A 90 2.10 12.73 -16.86
CA ASN A 90 0.66 12.51 -16.93
C ASN A 90 -0.09 13.84 -16.97
N THR A 91 -1.28 13.81 -17.54
CA THR A 91 -2.28 14.87 -17.44
C THR A 91 -3.45 14.40 -16.58
N PHE A 92 -4.17 15.35 -15.98
CA PHE A 92 -5.27 15.06 -15.08
C PHE A 92 -6.50 15.87 -15.46
N SER A 93 -7.67 15.24 -15.38
CA SER A 93 -8.96 15.90 -15.55
C SER A 93 -9.98 15.37 -14.55
N LEU A 94 -10.91 16.22 -14.13
CA LEU A 94 -12.00 15.83 -13.24
C LEU A 94 -12.98 14.90 -13.98
N GLY A 95 -13.37 13.83 -13.29
CA GLY A 95 -14.47 12.94 -13.65
C GLY A 95 -15.70 13.25 -12.80
N LYS A 96 -16.47 12.20 -12.45
CA LYS A 96 -17.68 12.36 -11.62
C LYS A 96 -17.33 12.46 -10.14
N THR A 97 -18.10 13.26 -9.41
CA THR A 97 -18.18 13.19 -7.94
C THR A 97 -19.26 12.19 -7.55
N ASP A 98 -18.94 11.26 -6.65
CA ASP A 98 -19.94 10.31 -6.14
C ASP A 98 -20.66 10.83 -4.89
N GLU A 99 -21.63 10.05 -4.40
CA GLU A 99 -22.49 10.40 -3.26
C GLU A 99 -21.72 10.56 -1.94
N THR A 100 -20.51 10.01 -1.86
CA THR A 100 -19.63 10.16 -0.69
C THR A 100 -18.80 11.45 -0.74
N GLY A 101 -18.92 12.22 -1.84
CA GLY A 101 -18.10 13.41 -2.11
C GLY A 101 -16.73 13.08 -2.68
N ALA A 102 -16.44 11.81 -3.03
CA ALA A 102 -15.17 11.46 -3.67
C ALA A 102 -15.19 11.91 -5.14
N VAL A 103 -14.14 12.61 -5.55
CA VAL A 103 -13.98 13.17 -6.89
C VAL A 103 -13.12 12.23 -7.73
N GLU A 104 -13.64 11.77 -8.86
CA GLU A 104 -12.87 10.99 -9.82
C GLU A 104 -11.83 11.86 -10.53
N ILE A 105 -10.62 11.33 -10.67
CA ILE A 105 -9.52 11.94 -11.41
C ILE A 105 -9.14 10.98 -12.54
N LEU A 106 -9.34 11.42 -13.78
CA LEU A 106 -8.96 10.67 -14.98
C LEU A 106 -7.53 11.03 -15.38
N VAL A 107 -6.74 10.02 -15.74
CA VAL A 107 -5.33 10.18 -16.08
C VAL A 107 -5.13 10.04 -17.59
N GLY A 108 -4.44 11.01 -18.19
CA GLY A 108 -3.95 10.96 -19.56
C GLY A 108 -2.42 10.95 -19.63
N GLY A 109 -1.87 10.86 -20.84
CA GLY A 109 -0.42 10.86 -21.06
C GLY A 109 0.20 9.49 -20.84
N LYS A 110 1.31 9.41 -20.09
CA LYS A 110 2.06 8.15 -19.94
C LYS A 110 1.23 7.01 -19.31
N SER A 111 0.32 7.35 -18.41
CA SER A 111 -0.58 6.41 -17.72
C SER A 111 -2.02 6.56 -18.16
N GLU A 112 -2.24 6.85 -19.45
CA GLU A 112 -3.59 6.98 -20.00
C GLU A 112 -4.43 5.73 -19.73
N GLY A 113 -5.66 5.95 -19.25
CA GLY A 113 -6.59 4.90 -18.83
C GLY A 113 -6.57 4.60 -17.32
N ASP A 114 -5.53 5.01 -16.61
CA ASP A 114 -5.55 5.00 -15.14
C ASP A 114 -6.59 6.03 -14.63
N ARG A 115 -7.16 5.76 -13.46
CA ARG A 115 -8.01 6.72 -12.76
C ARG A 115 -7.91 6.54 -11.25
N TYR A 116 -8.27 7.59 -10.55
CA TYR A 116 -8.29 7.64 -9.09
C TYR A 116 -9.61 8.21 -8.61
N LYS A 117 -9.95 7.99 -7.34
CA LYS A 117 -10.86 8.88 -6.62
C LYS A 117 -10.14 9.50 -5.45
N VAL A 118 -10.39 10.79 -5.22
CA VAL A 118 -9.84 11.55 -4.11
C VAL A 118 -10.95 12.07 -3.21
N ARG A 119 -10.76 11.97 -1.90
CA ARG A 119 -11.69 12.49 -0.88
C ARG A 119 -10.87 12.86 0.35
N ASN A 120 -11.17 14.00 0.97
CA ASN A 120 -10.49 14.46 2.20
C ASN A 120 -8.95 14.47 2.12
N ASN A 121 -8.41 14.88 0.98
CA ASN A 121 -6.96 14.87 0.71
C ASN A 121 -6.32 13.47 0.79
N GLU A 122 -7.09 12.43 0.49
CA GLU A 122 -6.60 11.06 0.38
C GLU A 122 -7.05 10.46 -0.96
N VAL A 123 -6.20 9.62 -1.54
CA VAL A 123 -6.59 8.74 -2.64
C VAL A 123 -7.37 7.57 -2.04
N CYS A 124 -8.68 7.53 -2.30
CA CYS A 124 -9.59 6.51 -1.76
C CYS A 124 -10.00 5.44 -2.78
N MET A 125 -9.66 5.63 -4.06
CA MET A 125 -9.73 4.57 -5.06
C MET A 125 -8.57 4.71 -6.03
N VAL A 126 -8.00 3.57 -6.42
CA VAL A 126 -6.96 3.45 -7.44
C VAL A 126 -7.44 2.47 -8.50
N HIS A 127 -7.34 2.83 -9.76
CA HIS A 127 -7.56 1.94 -10.90
C HIS A 127 -6.40 2.09 -11.88
N ARG A 128 -5.58 1.05 -12.02
CA ARG A 128 -4.31 1.16 -12.74
C ARG A 128 -4.00 -0.03 -13.63
N HIS A 129 -3.41 0.27 -14.78
CA HIS A 129 -2.87 -0.70 -15.72
C HIS A 129 -1.42 -1.03 -15.34
N ILE A 130 -1.19 -2.24 -14.84
CA ILE A 130 0.11 -2.66 -14.33
C ILE A 130 0.39 -4.09 -14.79
N HIS A 131 1.56 -4.35 -15.38
CA HIS A 131 2.00 -5.70 -15.78
C HIS A 131 0.98 -6.52 -16.60
N GLY A 132 0.19 -5.87 -17.46
CA GLY A 132 -0.80 -6.54 -18.31
C GLY A 132 -2.11 -6.91 -17.62
N VAL A 133 -2.33 -6.44 -16.40
CA VAL A 133 -3.60 -6.52 -15.67
C VAL A 133 -4.08 -5.13 -15.26
N VAL A 134 -5.36 -5.04 -14.90
CA VAL A 134 -5.93 -3.85 -14.29
C VAL A 134 -6.24 -4.14 -12.84
N VAL A 135 -5.63 -3.39 -11.94
CA VAL A 135 -5.93 -3.48 -10.50
C VAL A 135 -6.86 -2.34 -10.12
N THR A 136 -7.94 -2.66 -9.41
CA THR A 136 -8.80 -1.69 -8.73
C THR A 136 -8.70 -1.92 -7.23
N ILE A 137 -8.46 -0.85 -6.48
CA ILE A 137 -8.36 -0.86 -5.01
C ILE A 137 -9.28 0.24 -4.50
N ASN A 138 -10.24 -0.10 -3.64
CA ASN A 138 -11.05 0.83 -2.88
C ASN A 138 -10.54 0.88 -1.44
N THR A 139 -10.24 2.08 -0.94
CA THR A 139 -9.88 2.29 0.47
C THR A 139 -11.11 2.76 1.24
N PHE A 140 -11.53 1.95 2.21
CA PHE A 140 -12.72 2.20 3.04
C PHE A 140 -12.38 2.99 4.29
N SER A 141 -11.18 2.81 4.83
CA SER A 141 -10.67 3.59 5.96
C SER A 141 -9.16 3.75 5.91
N SER A 142 -8.69 4.82 6.53
CA SER A 142 -7.28 5.16 6.68
C SER A 142 -6.90 5.26 8.17
N HIS A 143 -5.61 5.05 8.43
CA HIS A 143 -4.97 5.36 9.70
C HIS A 143 -4.30 6.74 9.57
N ASP A 144 -4.79 7.71 10.34
CA ASP A 144 -4.22 9.05 10.42
C ASP A 144 -2.97 9.05 11.31
N THR A 145 -1.83 9.41 10.72
CA THR A 145 -0.54 9.48 11.43
C THR A 145 -0.26 10.87 12.01
N GLY A 146 -1.07 11.88 11.67
CA GLY A 146 -0.79 13.31 11.88
C GLY A 146 0.19 13.91 10.88
N GLU A 147 0.90 13.07 10.10
CA GLU A 147 1.87 13.46 9.07
C GLU A 147 1.50 12.90 7.69
N GLY A 148 0.24 12.49 7.54
CA GLY A 148 -0.31 11.84 6.37
C GLY A 148 -1.11 10.59 6.72
N TYR A 149 -1.56 9.87 5.70
CA TYR A 149 -2.42 8.71 5.87
C TYR A 149 -1.76 7.40 5.43
N LEU A 150 -2.19 6.32 6.07
CA LEU A 150 -1.92 4.93 5.70
C LEU A 150 -3.24 4.22 5.43
N SER A 151 -3.31 3.33 4.45
CA SER A 151 -4.52 2.51 4.24
C SER A 151 -4.72 1.59 5.44
N HIS A 152 -5.94 1.55 6.00
CA HIS A 152 -6.32 0.68 7.10
C HIS A 152 -7.21 -0.46 6.63
N ARG A 153 -8.34 -0.16 5.97
CA ARG A 153 -9.21 -1.19 5.36
C ARG A 153 -9.41 -0.90 3.88
N TYR A 154 -9.13 -1.88 3.03
CA TYR A 154 -9.23 -1.73 1.58
C TYR A 154 -9.42 -3.07 0.87
N ASP A 155 -9.91 -3.04 -0.36
CA ASP A 155 -10.00 -4.21 -1.24
C ASP A 155 -8.95 -4.17 -2.36
N SER A 156 -8.79 -5.30 -3.06
CA SER A 156 -8.13 -5.32 -4.36
C SER A 156 -8.83 -6.31 -5.30
N ILE A 157 -9.05 -5.87 -6.54
CA ILE A 157 -9.72 -6.65 -7.58
C ILE A 157 -8.92 -6.53 -8.88
N TYR A 158 -8.59 -7.67 -9.48
CA TYR A 158 -7.79 -7.74 -10.70
C TYR A 158 -8.66 -8.13 -11.89
N HIS A 159 -8.56 -7.37 -12.97
CA HIS A 159 -9.32 -7.59 -14.20
C HIS A 159 -8.39 -7.73 -15.43
N ASP A 160 -8.87 -8.44 -16.44
CA ASP A 160 -8.28 -8.40 -17.77
C ASP A 160 -8.56 -7.03 -18.42
N PRO A 161 -7.52 -6.30 -18.89
CA PRO A 161 -7.68 -4.97 -19.46
C PRO A 161 -8.54 -4.93 -20.73
N LYS A 162 -8.65 -6.05 -21.47
CA LYS A 162 -9.35 -6.11 -22.75
C LYS A 162 -10.79 -6.55 -22.59
N THR A 163 -11.04 -7.58 -21.79
CA THR A 163 -12.38 -8.16 -21.63
C THR A 163 -13.14 -7.58 -20.43
N GLY A 164 -12.43 -7.02 -19.45
CA GLY A 164 -13.00 -6.61 -18.17
C GLY A 164 -13.33 -7.79 -17.25
N GLU A 165 -12.95 -9.02 -17.61
CA GLU A 165 -13.19 -10.21 -16.80
C GLU A 165 -12.31 -10.19 -15.54
N GLN A 166 -12.89 -10.48 -14.39
CA GLN A 166 -12.16 -10.61 -13.13
C GLN A 166 -11.27 -11.85 -13.16
N LYS A 167 -9.98 -11.68 -12.86
CA LYS A 167 -8.95 -12.72 -13.00
C LYS A 167 -8.66 -13.52 -11.74
N ALA A 168 -9.07 -12.99 -10.59
CA ALA A 168 -8.85 -13.59 -9.27
C ALA A 168 -9.97 -13.15 -8.32
N PRO A 169 -10.26 -13.92 -7.26
CA PRO A 169 -11.14 -13.46 -6.18
C PRO A 169 -10.70 -12.09 -5.66
N GLN A 170 -11.66 -11.30 -5.20
CA GLN A 170 -11.36 -10.07 -4.45
C GLN A 170 -10.56 -10.44 -3.20
N SER A 171 -9.61 -9.58 -2.82
CA SER A 171 -8.94 -9.67 -1.52
C SER A 171 -9.24 -8.43 -0.70
N ASP A 172 -9.72 -8.62 0.53
CA ASP A 172 -9.93 -7.60 1.53
C ASP A 172 -8.77 -7.59 2.53
N PHE A 173 -8.33 -6.39 2.88
CA PHE A 173 -7.17 -6.14 3.73
C PHE A 173 -7.57 -5.33 4.96
N GLU A 174 -7.01 -5.71 6.11
CA GLU A 174 -7.01 -4.90 7.31
C GLU A 174 -5.58 -4.76 7.85
N ASP A 175 -5.04 -3.55 7.78
CA ASP A 175 -3.68 -3.19 8.19
C ASP A 175 -3.70 -2.37 9.48
N ASN A 176 -2.96 -2.84 10.49
CA ASN A 176 -2.79 -2.15 11.75
C ASN A 176 -1.36 -1.63 11.90
N TYR A 177 -1.21 -0.46 12.52
CA TYR A 177 0.06 0.24 12.63
C TYR A 177 0.32 0.69 14.06
N GLN A 178 1.60 0.82 14.39
CA GLN A 178 2.08 1.40 15.63
C GLN A 178 3.20 2.39 15.35
N LYS A 179 3.23 3.49 16.12
CA LYS A 179 4.37 4.40 16.14
C LYS A 179 5.52 3.79 16.96
N VAL A 180 6.67 3.57 16.32
CA VAL A 180 7.91 3.06 16.92
C VAL A 180 9.02 4.09 16.66
N GLY A 181 9.44 4.80 17.71
CA GLY A 181 10.24 6.01 17.56
C GLY A 181 9.47 7.06 16.76
N ASP A 182 10.07 7.56 15.68
CA ASP A 182 9.46 8.56 14.80
C ASP A 182 8.66 7.95 13.64
N TYR A 183 8.61 6.62 13.52
CA TYR A 183 8.04 5.95 12.35
C TYR A 183 6.79 5.14 12.68
N PHE A 184 5.77 5.22 11.83
CA PHE A 184 4.67 4.27 11.85
C PHE A 184 5.07 3.01 11.09
N ILE A 185 4.94 1.85 11.76
CA ILE A 185 5.29 0.53 11.25
C ILE A 185 4.05 -0.36 11.31
N LEU A 186 3.86 -1.17 10.26
CA LEU A 186 2.78 -2.15 10.21
C LEU A 186 3.03 -3.25 11.26
N THR A 187 2.05 -3.48 12.12
CA THR A 187 2.08 -4.50 13.18
C THR A 187 1.21 -5.70 12.86
N GLN A 188 0.20 -5.54 12.01
CA GLN A 188 -0.62 -6.65 11.57
C GLN A 188 -1.19 -6.38 10.19
N ARG A 189 -1.26 -7.40 9.35
CA ARG A 189 -2.02 -7.41 8.11
C ARG A 189 -2.88 -8.66 8.06
N ILE A 190 -4.18 -8.47 7.92
CA ILE A 190 -5.16 -9.53 7.75
C ILE A 190 -5.63 -9.48 6.31
N ILE A 191 -5.59 -10.61 5.61
CA ILE A 191 -6.04 -10.76 4.22
C ILE A 191 -7.12 -11.83 4.17
N CYS A 192 -8.29 -11.46 3.67
CA CYS A 192 -9.36 -12.39 3.31
C CYS A 192 -9.52 -12.36 1.79
N SER A 193 -9.46 -13.50 1.13
CA SER A 193 -9.78 -13.60 -0.30
C SER A 193 -11.13 -14.29 -0.46
N GLY A 194 -11.89 -13.95 -1.51
CA GLY A 194 -13.15 -14.63 -1.85
C GLY A 194 -14.39 -14.21 -1.06
N GLU A 195 -15.38 -15.10 -0.95
CA GLU A 195 -16.67 -14.83 -0.29
C GLU A 195 -16.63 -15.15 1.22
N GLU A 196 -17.71 -14.80 1.97
CA GLU A 196 -17.85 -15.07 3.40
C GLU A 196 -17.57 -16.57 3.71
N ASP A 197 -16.71 -16.84 4.70
CA ASP A 197 -16.16 -18.15 5.15
C ASP A 197 -14.81 -18.62 4.53
N GLU A 198 -14.13 -17.82 3.71
CA GLU A 198 -12.78 -18.16 3.23
C GLU A 198 -11.64 -17.96 4.25
N GLU A 199 -10.54 -18.68 4.03
CA GLU A 199 -9.41 -18.80 4.95
C GLU A 199 -8.62 -17.47 5.05
N THR A 200 -8.75 -16.80 6.19
CA THR A 200 -7.98 -15.60 6.50
C THR A 200 -6.49 -15.89 6.65
N THR A 201 -5.65 -15.04 6.05
CA THR A 201 -4.21 -15.00 6.32
C THR A 201 -3.86 -13.82 7.21
N ASP A 202 -3.20 -14.07 8.33
CA ASP A 202 -2.71 -13.06 9.27
C ASP A 202 -1.19 -13.02 9.26
N PHE A 203 -0.63 -11.84 9.00
CA PHE A 203 0.76 -11.50 9.20
C PHE A 203 0.88 -10.54 10.38
N SER A 204 1.33 -11.05 11.52
CA SER A 204 1.55 -10.27 12.75
C SER A 204 3.03 -10.01 12.99
N PHE A 205 3.41 -8.76 13.24
CA PHE A 205 4.78 -8.32 13.51
C PHE A 205 4.88 -7.79 14.94
N SER A 206 5.80 -8.35 15.72
CA SER A 206 5.99 -8.02 17.13
C SER A 206 7.46 -7.76 17.46
N ASN A 207 7.74 -7.28 18.67
CA ASN A 207 9.10 -6.94 19.11
C ASN A 207 9.85 -6.02 18.13
N ILE A 208 9.11 -5.08 17.52
CA ILE A 208 9.63 -4.18 16.50
C ILE A 208 10.69 -3.26 17.12
N LYS A 209 11.87 -3.22 16.50
CA LYS A 209 12.99 -2.39 16.92
C LYS A 209 13.59 -1.69 15.71
N LEU A 210 13.68 -0.36 15.77
CA LEU A 210 14.44 0.40 14.78
C LEU A 210 15.90 -0.03 14.81
N LEU A 211 16.53 -0.11 13.64
CA LEU A 211 17.96 -0.31 13.56
C LEU A 211 18.67 0.95 14.09
N GLN A 212 19.88 0.77 14.63
CA GLN A 212 20.70 1.94 14.95
C GLN A 212 21.23 2.54 13.64
N PRO A 213 21.26 3.88 13.50
CA PRO A 213 21.96 4.51 12.39
C PRO A 213 23.39 4.00 12.35
N ALA A 214 23.88 3.62 11.16
CA ALA A 214 25.28 3.25 11.02
C ALA A 214 26.13 4.42 11.52
N VAL A 215 26.92 4.20 12.58
CA VAL A 215 27.90 5.19 13.03
C VAL A 215 28.94 5.29 11.92
N VAL A 216 28.87 6.35 11.13
CA VAL A 216 29.95 6.69 10.21
C VAL A 216 31.09 7.20 11.09
N SER A 217 32.02 6.30 11.41
CA SER A 217 33.33 6.61 11.99
C SER A 217 34.22 7.29 10.98
#